data_AF-A0A821BR29-F1
#
_entry.id   AF-A0A821BR29-F1
#
_cell.length_a   1.000
_cell.length_b   1.000
_cell.length_c   1.000
_cell.angle_alpha   90.00
_cell.angle_beta   90.00
_cell.angle_gamma   90.00
#
_symmetry.space_group_name_H-M   'P 1'
#
loop_
_entity.id
_entity.type
_entity.pdbx_description
1 polymer ?
#
loop_
_entity_poly.entity_id
_entity_poly.type
_entity_poly.pdbx_seq_one_letter_code
_entity_poly.pdbx_strand_id
1 'polypeptide(L)' 'EENLANEHPLVDYTPPVYITLLFTDIGLLTPSAVSDELMKLYI' A
#
# COMPACT_ATOMS: atom_id res chain seq x y z
N GLU A 1 -2.50 -33.66 -5.43
CA GLU A 1 -2.65 -32.27 -5.88
C GLU A 1 -1.36 -31.54 -5.53
N GLU A 2 -0.74 -30.88 -6.51
CA GLU A 2 0.50 -30.13 -6.29
C GLU A 2 0.16 -28.84 -5.54
N ASN A 3 0.91 -28.52 -4.49
CA ASN A 3 0.65 -27.35 -3.66
C ASN A 3 1.23 -26.09 -4.35
N LEU A 4 0.40 -25.43 -5.16
CA LEU A 4 0.74 -24.25 -5.96
C LEU A 4 0.85 -22.94 -5.14
N ALA A 5 0.75 -23.00 -3.80
CA ALA A 5 0.75 -21.80 -2.95
C ALA A 5 2.05 -20.98 -3.06
N ASN A 6 3.15 -21.60 -3.48
CA ASN A 6 4.44 -20.91 -3.70
C ASN A 6 4.57 -20.30 -5.10
N GLU A 7 3.71 -20.67 -6.06
CA GLU A 7 3.78 -20.20 -7.46
C GLU A 7 2.86 -19.02 -7.74
N HIS A 8 1.84 -18.82 -6.91
CA HIS A 8 0.84 -17.76 -7.07
C HIS A 8 0.75 -16.91 -5.80
N PRO A 9 1.53 -15.81 -5.72
CA PRO A 9 1.44 -14.91 -4.58
C PRO A 9 0.02 -14.33 -4.49
N LEU A 10 -0.52 -14.26 -3.27
CA LEU A 10 -1.87 -13.74 -3.02
C LEU A 10 -1.97 -12.22 -3.20
N VAL A 11 -0.84 -11.51 -3.23
CA VAL A 11 -0.75 -10.05 -3.31
C VAL A 11 0.39 -9.65 -4.24
N ASP A 12 0.25 -8.51 -4.90
CA ASP A 12 1.29 -7.88 -5.69
C ASP A 12 1.64 -6.47 -5.17
N TYR A 13 2.68 -5.88 -5.74
CA TYR A 13 3.08 -4.51 -5.47
C TYR A 13 2.54 -3.61 -6.57
N THR A 14 1.73 -2.61 -6.18
CA THR A 14 1.32 -1.52 -7.07
C THR A 14 2.16 -0.28 -6.78
N PRO A 15 3.05 0.12 -7.71
CA PRO A 15 3.85 1.34 -7.55
C PRO A 15 3.00 2.61 -7.31
N PRO A 16 3.47 3.56 -6.49
CA PRO A 16 2.72 4.77 -6.14
C PRO A 16 2.41 5.67 -7.35
N VAL A 17 3.19 5.58 -8.43
CA VAL A 17 2.93 6.33 -9.69
C VAL A 17 1.58 5.97 -10.32
N TYR A 18 1.04 4.79 -10.02
CA TYR A 18 -0.26 4.34 -10.50
C TYR A 18 -1.42 4.66 -9.56
N ILE A 19 -1.15 5.28 -8.41
CA ILE A 19 -2.16 5.62 -7.40
C ILE A 19 -2.31 7.15 -7.36
N THR A 20 -3.50 7.65 -7.68
CA THR A 20 -3.75 9.10 -7.68
C THR A 20 -3.96 9.64 -6.26
N LEU A 21 -4.88 9.00 -5.51
CA LEU A 21 -5.28 9.43 -4.17
C LEU A 21 -5.64 8.22 -3.32
N LEU A 22 -5.43 8.36 -2.02
CA LEU A 22 -5.80 7.43 -0.96
C LEU A 22 -6.83 8.11 -0.07
N PHE A 23 -7.97 7.45 0.13
CA PHE A 23 -9.04 7.94 1.00
C PHE A 23 -8.91 7.24 2.35
N THR A 24 -8.62 8.02 3.38
CA THR A 24 -8.36 7.53 4.73
C THR A 24 -9.25 8.26 5.73
N ASP A 25 -9.27 7.78 6.97
CA ASP A 25 -9.96 8.39 8.10
C ASP A 25 -9.41 9.78 8.47
N ILE A 26 -8.14 10.05 8.17
CA ILE A 26 -7.50 11.36 8.36
C ILE A 26 -7.59 12.26 7.12
N GLY A 27 -8.25 11.81 6.05
CA GLY A 27 -8.53 12.59 4.86
C GLY A 27 -7.94 12.01 3.57
N LEU A 28 -7.80 12.89 2.57
CA LEU A 28 -7.26 12.56 1.25
C LEU A 28 -5.74 12.69 1.24
N LEU A 29 -5.04 11.63 0.87
CA LEU A 29 -3.59 11.60 0.80
C LEU A 29 -3.11 11.29 -0.61
N THR A 30 -2.02 11.93 -1.03
CA THR A 30 -1.21 11.44 -2.15
C THR A 30 -0.33 10.30 -1.66
N PRO A 31 0.10 9.35 -2.52
CA PRO A 31 1.01 8.29 -2.09
C PRO A 31 2.31 8.79 -1.45
N SER A 32 2.80 9.97 -1.83
CA SER A 32 3.99 10.60 -1.23
C SER A 32 3.77 11.04 0.21
N ALA A 33 2.57 11.50 0.57
CA ALA A 33 2.25 12.00 1.90
C ALA A 33 2.13 10.86 2.94
N VAL A 34 1.96 9.61 2.49
CA VAL A 34 1.84 8.44 3.38
C VAL A 34 3.06 8.26 4.27
N SER A 35 4.27 8.57 3.78
CA SER A 35 5.50 8.43 4.57
C SER A 35 5.50 9.35 5.80
N ASP A 36 5.05 10.59 5.65
CA ASP A 36 5.00 11.56 6.75
C ASP A 36 3.94 11.16 7.77
N GLU A 37 2.77 10.68 7.33
CA GLU A 37 1.71 10.21 8.22
C GLU A 37 2.11 8.94 8.97
N LEU A 38 2.80 7.99 8.32
CA LEU A 38 3.34 6.81 9.00
C LEU A 38 4.41 7.20 10.02
N MET A 39 5.30 8.15 9.70
CA MET A 39 6.32 8.59 10.67
C MET A 39 5.70 9.14 11.96
N LYS A 40 4.65 9.96 11.86
CA LYS A 40 3.93 10.51 13.03
C LYS A 40 3.22 9.44 13.87
N LEU A 41 2.78 8.33 13.26
CA LEU A 41 2.06 7.25 13.96
C LEU A 41 2.99 6.34 14.76
N TYR A 42 4.21 6.13 14.27
CA TYR A 42 5.11 5.11 14.80
C TYR A 42 6.30 5.69 15.61
N ILE A 43 6.51 7.00 15.59
CA ILE A 43 7.58 7.71 16.33
C ILE A 43 6.96 8.79 17.21
#